data_AF-A0A517U2E8-F1
#
_entry.id   AF-A0A517U2E8-F1
#
_cell.length_a   1.000
_cell.length_b   1.000
_cell.length_c   1.000
_cell.angle_alpha   90.00
_cell.angle_beta   90.00
_cell.angle_gamma   90.00
#
_symmetry.space_group_name_H-M   'P 1'
#
loop_
_entity.id
_entity.type
_entity.pdbx_description
1 polymer ?
#
loop_
_entity_poly.entity_id
_entity_poly.type
_entity_poly.pdbx_seq_one_letter_code
_entity_poly.pdbx_strand_id
1 'polypeptide(L)'
;MNYQPIVESELATFAPEHQAPHIVAAICRDGELLAAASQSAAGFGALAEPAAASFRIASMTKSFAAAAVLRLRDEGRLRVENCVADYVPELRLKGPWWQVTVGQLLGMRSGLPATDDPWADRKASEPASFLNAELLEDVQFSDDAGEDYQYSNLGYMLIGRVISNVAGVSALEYIANELLRPLGMGETGWNFAAGRGVEGHRRVADGFQPETALHVTSDVAVFAGLCTTLRDLAKWVGFFTDAHGTGASRFEEVLAASSRREMERCGVVLNPGASIDGPASPAGYGYGLRANFIGEEWVVGHSGGLPGYGSHMSWSPTRGIGVIALGNVTYYPASKLCKEMWLETQERAGRAIVPLARGGEIAASRGRALVEAVLRGGDALPAELFTYNVPLDENVNELWGRLREALAGRPASTIEVRVERGLAGAICAEGKPLVFFSLAPAEGQRIQKVGFYGEPA
;
A
#
# COMPACT_ATOMS: atom_id res chain seq x y z
N MET A 1 -19.08 13.25 4.22
CA MET A 1 -18.90 12.73 5.59
C MET A 1 -17.83 13.55 6.27
N ASN A 2 -18.02 13.96 7.53
CA ASN A 2 -16.98 14.67 8.27
C ASN A 2 -16.09 13.65 9.00
N TYR A 3 -14.81 13.60 8.63
CA TYR A 3 -13.83 12.65 9.20
C TYR A 3 -13.09 13.21 10.42
N GLN A 4 -13.19 14.52 10.69
CA GLN A 4 -12.49 15.19 11.80
C GLN A 4 -12.81 14.56 13.17
N PRO A 5 -14.08 14.26 13.52
CA PRO A 5 -14.40 13.67 14.81
C PRO A 5 -13.78 12.28 15.04
N ILE A 6 -13.48 11.53 13.97
CA ILE A 6 -12.84 10.22 14.08
C ILE A 6 -11.41 10.42 14.58
N VAL A 7 -10.63 11.27 13.89
CA VAL A 7 -9.22 11.49 14.24
C VAL A 7 -9.08 12.06 15.65
N GLU A 8 -9.94 13.01 16.03
CA GLU A 8 -9.93 13.61 17.37
C GLU A 8 -10.30 12.61 18.47
N SER A 9 -11.34 11.80 18.26
CA SER A 9 -11.79 10.80 19.22
C SER A 9 -10.74 9.69 19.43
N GLU A 10 -10.16 9.20 18.34
CA GLU A 10 -9.13 8.16 18.40
C GLU A 10 -7.86 8.66 19.08
N LEU A 11 -7.40 9.88 18.77
CA LEU A 11 -6.27 10.48 19.48
C LEU A 11 -6.56 10.63 20.97
N ALA A 12 -7.72 11.20 21.33
CA ALA A 12 -8.10 11.43 22.72
C ALA A 12 -8.15 10.14 23.55
N THR A 13 -8.53 9.03 22.92
CA THR A 13 -8.60 7.70 23.53
C THR A 13 -7.22 7.03 23.60
N PHE A 14 -6.41 7.15 22.55
CA PHE A 14 -5.16 6.43 22.40
C PHE A 14 -3.96 7.09 23.12
N ALA A 15 -3.89 8.43 23.10
CA ALA A 15 -2.75 9.18 23.64
C ALA A 15 -2.52 9.02 25.16
N PRO A 16 -3.55 8.85 26.02
CA PRO A 16 -3.34 8.61 27.46
C PRO A 16 -2.53 7.34 27.76
N GLU A 17 -2.78 6.25 27.03
CA GLU A 17 -2.08 4.97 27.20
C GLU A 17 -0.76 4.92 26.43
N HIS A 18 -0.68 5.70 25.35
CA HIS A 18 0.47 5.77 24.46
C HIS A 18 0.96 7.21 24.33
N GLN A 19 1.50 7.75 25.43
CA GLN A 19 1.94 9.15 25.43
C GLN A 19 3.13 9.38 24.50
N ALA A 20 3.15 10.50 23.78
CA ALA A 20 4.34 11.03 23.14
C ALA A 20 4.34 12.56 23.28
N PRO A 21 5.51 13.22 23.19
CA PRO A 21 5.57 14.67 23.20
C PRO A 21 4.60 15.30 22.18
N HIS A 22 4.59 14.76 20.95
CA HIS A 22 3.65 15.09 19.89
C HIS A 22 3.23 13.83 19.12
N ILE A 23 1.92 13.72 18.89
CA ILE A 23 1.28 12.75 18.01
C ILE A 23 0.50 13.56 16.99
N VAL A 24 0.66 13.24 15.70
CA VAL A 24 -0.21 13.78 14.64
C VAL A 24 -0.84 12.61 13.88
N ALA A 25 -2.10 12.77 13.52
CA ALA A 25 -2.84 11.75 12.77
C ALA A 25 -3.73 12.40 11.73
N ALA A 26 -4.02 11.65 10.66
CA ALA A 26 -4.86 12.10 9.57
C ALA A 26 -5.61 10.97 8.86
N ILE A 27 -6.73 11.35 8.25
CA ILE A 27 -7.43 10.60 7.21
C ILE A 27 -7.30 11.39 5.91
N CYS A 28 -6.98 10.71 4.82
CA CYS A 28 -6.79 11.32 3.50
C CYS A 28 -7.49 10.54 2.40
N ARG A 29 -7.72 11.20 1.26
CA ARG A 29 -8.23 10.60 0.02
C ARG A 29 -7.71 11.36 -1.18
N ASP A 30 -7.36 10.64 -2.25
CA ASP A 30 -6.98 11.16 -3.57
C ASP A 30 -5.85 12.20 -3.59
N GLY A 31 -4.99 12.20 -2.55
CA GLY A 31 -3.88 13.14 -2.41
C GLY A 31 -4.10 14.24 -1.36
N GLU A 32 -5.30 14.31 -0.77
CA GLU A 32 -5.72 15.42 0.10
C GLU A 32 -6.12 14.94 1.50
N LEU A 33 -5.85 15.78 2.51
CA LEU A 33 -6.27 15.53 3.88
C LEU A 33 -7.78 15.81 4.02
N LEU A 34 -8.53 14.80 4.48
CA LEU A 34 -9.93 14.94 4.86
C LEU A 34 -10.10 15.39 6.31
N ALA A 35 -9.13 15.01 7.15
CA ALA A 35 -9.06 15.36 8.57
C ALA A 35 -7.61 15.26 9.05
N ALA A 36 -7.25 16.11 10.00
CA ALA A 36 -5.97 16.03 10.68
C ALA A 36 -6.10 16.60 12.09
N ALA A 37 -5.45 15.97 13.06
CA ALA A 37 -5.40 16.45 14.43
C ALA A 37 -4.05 16.09 15.07
N SER A 38 -3.79 16.71 16.22
CA SER A 38 -2.62 16.41 17.03
C SER A 38 -2.96 16.32 18.50
N GLN A 39 -2.19 15.54 19.24
CA GLN A 39 -2.18 15.56 20.68
C GLN A 39 -0.74 15.64 21.19
N SER A 40 -0.52 16.44 22.22
CA SER A 40 0.79 16.60 22.85
C SER A 40 0.73 16.16 24.30
N ALA A 41 1.80 15.56 24.80
CA ALA A 41 1.96 15.33 26.23
C ALA A 41 2.06 16.66 27.00
N ALA A 42 1.74 16.61 28.29
CA ALA A 42 1.88 17.76 29.18
C ALA A 42 3.33 18.30 29.13
N GLY A 43 3.47 19.62 29.00
CA GLY A 43 4.77 20.31 28.96
C GLY A 43 5.34 20.58 27.55
N PHE A 44 4.78 20.00 26.48
CA PHE A 44 5.31 20.18 25.11
C PHE A 44 4.56 21.23 24.26
N GLY A 45 3.41 21.72 24.73
CA GLY A 45 2.59 22.67 23.98
C GLY A 45 1.91 22.04 22.75
N ALA A 46 0.89 22.72 22.21
CA ALA A 46 0.21 22.26 21.00
C ALA A 46 1.05 22.58 19.75
N LEU A 47 0.99 21.70 18.75
CA LEU A 47 1.51 22.01 17.42
C LEU A 47 0.59 23.01 16.73
N ALA A 48 1.15 24.12 16.24
CA ALA A 48 0.37 25.15 15.56
C ALA A 48 -0.25 24.66 14.23
N GLU A 49 0.49 23.84 13.48
CA GLU A 49 0.03 23.26 12.22
C GLU A 49 0.40 21.77 12.14
N PRO A 50 -0.44 20.87 12.69
CA PRO A 50 -0.18 19.43 12.69
C PRO A 50 0.11 18.86 11.31
N ALA A 51 -0.57 19.37 10.29
CA ALA A 51 -0.45 18.90 8.91
C ALA A 51 0.92 19.18 8.27
N ALA A 52 1.64 20.20 8.76
CA ALA A 52 2.94 20.64 8.24
C ALA A 52 4.12 20.29 9.15
N ALA A 53 3.85 19.72 10.33
CA ALA A 53 4.88 19.25 11.25
C ALA A 53 5.68 18.11 10.61
N SER A 54 7.00 18.23 10.62
CA SER A 54 7.92 17.33 9.93
C SER A 54 8.50 16.29 10.88
N PHE A 55 8.19 15.02 10.61
CA PHE A 55 8.65 13.86 11.39
C PHE A 55 9.54 12.97 10.55
N ARG A 56 10.47 12.27 11.20
CA ARG A 56 11.21 11.16 10.59
C ARG A 56 10.31 9.94 10.52
N ILE A 57 10.25 9.29 9.35
CA ILE A 57 9.29 8.20 9.08
C ILE A 57 9.92 6.81 9.02
N ALA A 58 11.22 6.72 9.31
CA ALA A 58 11.93 5.46 9.41
C ALA A 58 11.60 4.53 8.22
N SER A 59 11.30 3.26 8.48
CA SER A 59 11.06 2.23 7.47
C SER A 59 9.94 2.49 6.45
N MET A 60 9.07 3.49 6.64
CA MET A 60 8.20 3.95 5.54
C MET A 60 9.00 4.45 4.33
N THR A 61 10.25 4.90 4.54
CA THR A 61 11.22 5.28 3.51
C THR A 61 11.44 4.17 2.48
N LYS A 62 11.33 2.89 2.89
CA LYS A 62 11.52 1.73 2.00
C LYS A 62 10.56 1.75 0.80
N SER A 63 9.32 2.20 1.00
CA SER A 63 8.37 2.34 -0.12
C SER A 63 8.84 3.34 -1.18
N PHE A 64 9.54 4.41 -0.79
CA PHE A 64 10.13 5.39 -1.72
C PHE A 64 11.34 4.81 -2.46
N ALA A 65 12.21 4.08 -1.75
CA ALA A 65 13.34 3.38 -2.36
C ALA A 65 12.87 2.31 -3.36
N ALA A 66 11.85 1.53 -3.01
CA ALA A 66 11.24 0.56 -3.90
C ALA A 66 10.65 1.21 -5.16
N ALA A 67 9.90 2.31 -5.01
CA ALA A 67 9.40 3.07 -6.15
C ALA A 67 10.52 3.60 -7.05
N ALA A 68 11.66 4.01 -6.48
CA ALA A 68 12.81 4.49 -7.26
C ALA A 68 13.42 3.38 -8.11
N VAL A 69 13.57 2.17 -7.56
CA VAL A 69 14.02 0.99 -8.32
C VAL A 69 13.05 0.65 -9.44
N LEU A 70 11.74 0.65 -9.17
CA LEU A 70 10.76 0.36 -10.21
C LEU A 70 10.66 1.45 -11.26
N ARG A 71 10.92 2.72 -10.91
CA ARG A 71 11.04 3.79 -11.91
C ARG A 71 12.23 3.53 -12.84
N LEU A 72 13.40 3.20 -12.30
CA LEU A 72 14.56 2.82 -13.11
C LEU A 72 14.27 1.59 -14.00
N ARG A 73 13.45 0.65 -13.52
CA ARG A 73 12.97 -0.47 -14.33
C ARG A 73 12.06 -0.03 -15.47
N ASP A 74 11.09 0.84 -15.19
CA ASP A 74 10.15 1.35 -16.19
C ASP A 74 10.88 2.19 -17.26
N GLU A 75 11.98 2.85 -16.89
CA GLU A 75 12.94 3.50 -17.81
C GLU A 75 13.81 2.52 -18.61
N GLY A 76 13.71 1.21 -18.34
CA GLY A 76 14.49 0.16 -18.99
C GLY A 76 15.96 0.07 -18.54
N ARG A 77 16.33 0.73 -17.43
CA ARG A 77 17.72 0.85 -16.96
C ARG A 77 18.16 -0.29 -16.05
N LEU A 78 17.21 -0.97 -15.42
CA LEU A 78 17.45 -2.20 -14.65
C LEU A 78 16.29 -3.19 -14.81
N ARG A 79 16.55 -4.43 -14.39
CA ARG A 79 15.57 -5.51 -14.21
C ARG A 79 15.63 -6.01 -12.79
N VAL A 80 14.48 -6.19 -12.16
CA VAL A 80 14.41 -6.64 -10.76
C VAL A 80 14.76 -8.12 -10.62
N GLU A 81 14.70 -8.88 -11.71
CA GLU A 81 15.07 -10.29 -11.79
C GLU A 81 16.57 -10.51 -11.91
N ASN A 82 17.34 -9.47 -12.24
CA ASN A 82 18.80 -9.58 -12.29
C ASN A 82 19.40 -9.59 -10.87
N CYS A 83 20.58 -10.20 -10.77
CA CYS A 83 21.28 -10.33 -9.50
C CYS A 83 21.78 -8.97 -9.02
N VAL A 84 21.73 -8.75 -7.70
CA VAL A 84 22.19 -7.51 -7.07
C VAL A 84 23.66 -7.25 -7.43
N ALA A 85 24.47 -8.30 -7.42
CA ALA A 85 25.89 -8.25 -7.74
C ALA A 85 26.19 -7.66 -9.14
N ASP A 86 25.26 -7.77 -10.10
CA ASP A 86 25.43 -7.21 -11.44
C ASP A 86 25.40 -5.68 -11.46
N TYR A 87 24.70 -5.07 -10.49
CA TYR A 87 24.56 -3.62 -10.36
C TYR A 87 25.55 -2.99 -9.38
N VAL A 88 26.21 -3.82 -8.55
CA VAL A 88 27.22 -3.38 -7.57
C VAL A 88 28.55 -4.16 -7.70
N PRO A 89 29.10 -4.33 -8.91
CA PRO A 89 30.28 -5.19 -9.12
C PRO A 89 31.52 -4.69 -8.36
N GLU A 90 31.60 -3.40 -8.05
CA GLU A 90 32.66 -2.81 -7.25
C GLU A 90 32.68 -3.32 -5.80
N LEU A 91 31.54 -3.79 -5.29
CA LEU A 91 31.42 -4.37 -3.96
C LEU A 91 31.88 -5.83 -3.86
N ARG A 92 32.26 -6.47 -4.98
CA ARG A 92 32.88 -7.83 -5.00
C ARG A 92 32.24 -8.81 -3.99
N LEU A 93 30.91 -8.81 -3.93
CA LEU A 93 30.15 -9.50 -2.89
C LEU A 93 30.50 -10.99 -2.84
N LYS A 94 30.83 -11.51 -1.65
CA LYS A 94 31.17 -12.92 -1.42
C LYS A 94 30.01 -13.69 -0.81
N GLY A 95 29.83 -14.96 -1.17
CA GLY A 95 28.72 -15.79 -0.71
C GLY A 95 27.60 -15.90 -1.76
N PRO A 96 26.35 -16.17 -1.36
CA PRO A 96 25.25 -16.48 -2.29
C PRO A 96 24.66 -15.25 -3.00
N TRP A 97 25.28 -14.06 -2.93
CA TRP A 97 24.79 -12.83 -3.56
C TRP A 97 24.56 -12.91 -5.08
N TRP A 98 25.22 -13.85 -5.76
CA TRP A 98 24.99 -14.14 -7.17
C TRP A 98 23.64 -14.83 -7.44
N GLN A 99 22.91 -15.25 -6.40
CA GLN A 99 21.53 -15.76 -6.47
C GLN A 99 20.50 -14.71 -6.04
N VAL A 100 20.91 -13.67 -5.31
CA VAL A 100 20.02 -12.66 -4.75
C VAL A 100 19.68 -11.64 -5.83
N THR A 101 18.41 -11.58 -6.22
CA THR A 101 17.90 -10.59 -7.17
C THR A 101 17.51 -9.28 -6.50
N VAL A 102 17.46 -8.19 -7.27
CA VAL A 102 16.98 -6.89 -6.77
C VAL A 102 15.55 -7.00 -6.25
N GLY A 103 14.68 -7.75 -6.93
CA GLY A 103 13.30 -8.01 -6.51
C GLY A 103 13.22 -8.79 -5.20
N GLN A 104 14.14 -9.72 -4.94
CA GLN A 104 14.23 -10.42 -3.66
C GLN A 104 14.66 -9.48 -2.52
N LEU A 105 15.57 -8.53 -2.76
CA LEU A 105 15.87 -7.49 -1.77
C LEU A 105 14.64 -6.61 -1.47
N LEU A 106 13.97 -6.12 -2.52
CA LEU A 106 12.78 -5.27 -2.37
C LEU A 106 11.66 -5.98 -1.60
N GLY A 107 11.49 -7.28 -1.86
CA GLY A 107 10.47 -8.14 -1.28
C GLY A 107 10.83 -8.77 0.07
N MET A 108 12.00 -8.44 0.64
CA MET A 108 12.49 -9.04 1.91
C MET A 108 12.61 -10.57 1.84
N ARG A 109 13.15 -11.09 0.73
CA ARG A 109 13.31 -12.53 0.45
C ARG A 109 14.75 -12.87 0.06
N SER A 110 15.73 -12.12 0.54
CA SER A 110 17.12 -12.33 0.14
C SER A 110 17.84 -13.41 0.94
N GLY A 111 17.23 -13.94 1.99
CA GLY A 111 17.87 -14.83 2.95
C GLY A 111 18.74 -14.11 3.99
N LEU A 112 18.79 -12.77 3.99
CA LEU A 112 19.50 -12.01 5.02
C LEU A 112 18.79 -12.10 6.39
N PRO A 113 19.51 -11.96 7.52
CA PRO A 113 18.91 -12.12 8.84
C PRO A 113 17.84 -11.06 9.16
N ALA A 114 16.69 -11.51 9.71
CA ALA A 114 15.57 -10.62 10.06
C ALA A 114 15.75 -9.76 11.32
N THR A 115 16.91 -9.83 11.99
CA THR A 115 17.15 -9.22 13.32
C THR A 115 18.12 -8.04 13.27
N ASP A 116 18.27 -7.40 12.11
CA ASP A 116 19.29 -6.38 11.89
C ASP A 116 18.91 -4.98 12.38
N ASP A 117 17.69 -4.72 12.87
CA ASP A 117 17.22 -3.37 13.28
C ASP A 117 18.21 -2.63 14.20
N PRO A 118 18.63 -3.16 15.38
CA PRO A 118 19.51 -2.41 16.28
C PRO A 118 20.90 -2.16 15.68
N TRP A 119 21.36 -3.05 14.80
CA TRP A 119 22.62 -2.88 14.10
C TRP A 119 22.48 -1.81 13.02
N ALA A 120 21.46 -1.91 12.18
CA ALA A 120 21.21 -1.03 11.06
C ALA A 120 20.98 0.43 11.50
N ASP A 121 20.23 0.65 12.58
CA ASP A 121 19.99 1.98 13.14
C ASP A 121 21.29 2.71 13.48
N ARG A 122 22.29 1.98 13.98
CA ARG A 122 23.62 2.53 14.30
C ARG A 122 24.47 2.80 13.04
N LYS A 123 24.10 2.20 11.91
CA LYS A 123 24.79 2.31 10.63
C LYS A 123 24.16 3.31 9.66
N ALA A 124 22.98 3.81 9.95
CA ALA A 124 22.24 4.73 9.08
C ALA A 124 22.95 6.07 8.80
N SER A 125 23.89 6.50 9.64
CA SER A 125 24.70 7.72 9.44
C SER A 125 26.08 7.46 8.83
N GLU A 126 26.41 6.21 8.50
CA GLU A 126 27.70 5.86 7.93
C GLU A 126 27.85 6.42 6.50
N PRO A 127 29.08 6.73 6.07
CA PRO A 127 29.33 7.17 4.70
C PRO A 127 29.04 6.05 3.69
N ALA A 128 28.91 6.40 2.41
CA ALA A 128 28.61 5.42 1.36
C ALA A 128 29.65 4.27 1.30
N SER A 129 30.91 4.54 1.65
CA SER A 129 31.99 3.54 1.73
C SER A 129 31.79 2.48 2.82
N PHE A 130 30.77 2.62 3.67
CA PHE A 130 30.42 1.59 4.64
C PHE A 130 29.97 0.27 3.99
N LEU A 131 29.39 0.31 2.79
CA LEU A 131 28.98 -0.90 2.08
C LEU A 131 30.13 -1.58 1.31
N ASN A 132 31.39 -1.20 1.55
CA ASN A 132 32.53 -1.78 0.85
C ASN A 132 32.57 -3.32 0.98
N ALA A 133 33.11 -3.96 -0.06
CA ALA A 133 33.19 -5.41 -0.21
C ALA A 133 33.57 -6.15 1.07
N GLU A 134 34.67 -5.73 1.70
CA GLU A 134 35.26 -6.34 2.89
C GLU A 134 34.27 -6.48 4.05
N LEU A 135 33.38 -5.50 4.25
CA LEU A 135 32.37 -5.54 5.31
C LEU A 135 31.21 -6.49 5.00
N LEU A 136 31.00 -6.81 3.73
CA LEU A 136 29.95 -7.72 3.28
C LEU A 136 30.44 -9.16 3.09
N GLU A 137 31.75 -9.41 3.23
CA GLU A 137 32.33 -10.75 3.13
C GLU A 137 31.88 -11.68 4.26
N ASP A 138 31.65 -11.13 5.45
CA ASP A 138 31.28 -11.88 6.65
C ASP A 138 29.76 -11.95 6.88
N VAL A 139 28.95 -11.45 5.95
CA VAL A 139 27.48 -11.47 6.07
C VAL A 139 26.98 -12.91 6.02
N GLN A 140 26.41 -13.36 7.13
CA GLN A 140 25.76 -14.65 7.23
C GLN A 140 24.32 -14.56 6.70
N PHE A 141 23.95 -15.52 5.86
CA PHE A 141 22.58 -15.71 5.41
C PHE A 141 21.86 -16.65 6.36
N SER A 142 20.63 -16.31 6.71
CA SER A 142 19.74 -17.15 7.52
C SER A 142 19.01 -18.20 6.67
N ASP A 143 18.87 -17.95 5.37
CA ASP A 143 18.13 -18.81 4.45
C ASP A 143 18.62 -18.64 3.00
N ASP A 144 18.13 -19.51 2.11
CA ASP A 144 18.35 -19.40 0.67
C ASP A 144 17.55 -18.24 0.06
N ALA A 145 18.10 -17.65 -1.00
CA ALA A 145 17.47 -16.52 -1.68
C ALA A 145 16.11 -16.93 -2.27
N GLY A 146 15.04 -16.27 -1.84
CA GLY A 146 13.68 -16.52 -2.28
C GLY A 146 12.88 -17.46 -1.41
N GLU A 147 13.48 -18.17 -0.46
CA GLU A 147 12.78 -19.20 0.33
C GLU A 147 11.71 -18.57 1.23
N ASP A 148 12.14 -17.77 2.22
CA ASP A 148 11.26 -17.14 3.20
C ASP A 148 11.29 -15.61 3.20
N TYR A 149 10.30 -15.03 3.89
CA TYR A 149 10.33 -13.62 4.28
C TYR A 149 11.29 -13.40 5.45
N GLN A 150 12.28 -12.53 5.26
CA GLN A 150 13.21 -12.06 6.27
C GLN A 150 13.42 -10.55 6.13
N TYR A 151 12.97 -9.78 7.13
CA TYR A 151 13.07 -8.32 7.09
C TYR A 151 14.51 -7.83 7.24
N SER A 152 15.10 -7.24 6.21
CA SER A 152 16.49 -6.78 6.26
C SER A 152 16.64 -5.32 5.86
N ASN A 153 17.19 -4.52 6.77
CA ASN A 153 17.63 -3.16 6.49
C ASN A 153 18.91 -3.16 5.66
N LEU A 154 19.84 -4.10 5.88
CA LEU A 154 21.03 -4.27 5.05
C LEU A 154 20.67 -4.45 3.57
N GLY A 155 19.62 -5.23 3.30
CA GLY A 155 19.09 -5.36 1.94
C GLY A 155 18.68 -4.02 1.32
N TYR A 156 18.00 -3.16 2.08
CA TYR A 156 17.63 -1.82 1.61
C TYR A 156 18.81 -0.83 1.55
N MET A 157 19.87 -1.01 2.36
CA MET A 157 21.10 -0.26 2.18
C MET A 157 21.75 -0.57 0.82
N LEU A 158 21.75 -1.85 0.42
CA LEU A 158 22.21 -2.26 -0.91
C LEU A 158 21.32 -1.74 -2.03
N ILE A 159 20.00 -1.68 -1.83
CA ILE A 159 19.09 -1.01 -2.78
C ILE A 159 19.51 0.46 -2.99
N GLY A 160 19.92 1.17 -1.95
CA GLY A 160 20.47 2.52 -2.08
C GLY A 160 21.67 2.56 -3.02
N ARG A 161 22.61 1.63 -2.86
CA ARG A 161 23.77 1.52 -3.77
C ARG A 161 23.37 1.16 -5.20
N VAL A 162 22.44 0.24 -5.39
CA VAL A 162 21.91 -0.15 -6.71
C VAL A 162 21.30 1.06 -7.43
N ILE A 163 20.45 1.83 -6.73
CA ILE A 163 19.86 3.06 -7.29
C ILE A 163 21.00 3.98 -7.72
N SER A 164 21.99 4.24 -6.88
CA SER A 164 23.06 5.19 -7.21
C SER A 164 23.86 4.79 -8.44
N ASN A 165 24.24 3.51 -8.52
CA ASN A 165 25.03 2.99 -9.64
C ASN A 165 24.25 3.03 -10.96
N VAL A 166 22.97 2.64 -10.94
CA VAL A 166 22.13 2.65 -12.15
C VAL A 166 21.74 4.07 -12.54
N ALA A 167 21.43 4.93 -11.56
CA ALA A 167 21.00 6.32 -11.76
C ALA A 167 22.13 7.22 -12.25
N GLY A 168 23.37 6.97 -11.82
CA GLY A 168 24.54 7.83 -12.07
C GLY A 168 24.63 9.05 -11.15
N VAL A 169 23.75 9.13 -10.15
CA VAL A 169 23.70 10.16 -9.08
C VAL A 169 23.41 9.47 -7.76
N SER A 170 23.52 10.14 -6.61
CA SER A 170 23.15 9.52 -5.33
C SER A 170 21.68 9.09 -5.31
N ALA A 171 21.34 8.00 -4.63
CA ALA A 171 19.96 7.58 -4.41
C ALA A 171 19.15 8.64 -3.68
N LEU A 172 19.81 9.37 -2.76
CA LEU A 172 19.22 10.52 -2.10
C LEU A 172 18.74 11.58 -3.10
N GLU A 173 19.60 11.94 -4.05
CA GLU A 173 19.28 12.90 -5.11
C GLU A 173 18.24 12.36 -6.09
N TYR A 174 18.37 11.11 -6.52
CA TYR A 174 17.44 10.47 -7.45
C TYR A 174 16.01 10.44 -6.89
N ILE A 175 15.82 9.98 -5.65
CA ILE A 175 14.50 9.96 -5.00
C ILE A 175 13.94 11.38 -4.89
N ALA A 176 14.75 12.37 -4.51
CA ALA A 176 14.30 13.75 -4.39
C ALA A 176 13.86 14.36 -5.75
N ASN A 177 14.65 14.13 -6.80
CA ASN A 177 14.44 14.74 -8.11
C ASN A 177 13.38 14.03 -8.95
N GLU A 178 13.35 12.70 -8.90
CA GLU A 178 12.58 11.86 -9.82
C GLU A 178 11.29 11.30 -9.20
N LEU A 179 11.14 11.35 -7.87
CA LEU A 179 9.91 10.96 -7.18
C LEU A 179 9.29 12.13 -6.40
N LEU A 180 10.01 12.69 -5.42
CA LEU A 180 9.39 13.64 -4.48
C LEU A 180 8.95 14.93 -5.19
N ARG A 181 9.82 15.52 -6.02
CA ARG A 181 9.50 16.77 -6.73
C ARG A 181 8.35 16.60 -7.75
N PRO A 182 8.31 15.57 -8.62
CA PRO A 182 7.20 15.37 -9.54
C PRO A 182 5.86 15.10 -8.84
N LEU A 183 5.87 14.50 -7.65
CA LEU A 183 4.67 14.29 -6.83
C LEU A 183 4.28 15.53 -6.00
N GLY A 184 5.03 16.62 -6.10
CA GLY A 184 4.79 17.85 -5.34
C GLY A 184 5.03 17.69 -3.84
N MET A 185 5.83 16.70 -3.41
CA MET A 185 6.17 16.42 -2.02
C MET A 185 7.33 17.30 -1.54
N GLY A 186 7.12 18.62 -1.56
CA GLY A 186 8.16 19.63 -1.28
C GLY A 186 8.57 19.77 0.19
N GLU A 187 7.85 19.14 1.12
CA GLU A 187 8.17 19.07 2.54
C GLU A 187 8.75 17.70 2.94
N THR A 188 8.84 16.76 2.00
CA THR A 188 9.54 15.49 2.15
C THR A 188 11.01 15.62 1.74
N GLY A 189 11.92 15.09 2.54
CA GLY A 189 13.34 15.05 2.20
C GLY A 189 14.18 14.33 3.24
N TRP A 190 15.50 14.35 3.05
CA TRP A 190 16.46 13.68 3.95
C TRP A 190 16.74 14.46 5.25
N ASN A 191 16.33 15.73 5.26
CA ASN A 191 16.33 16.62 6.41
C ASN A 191 14.89 17.05 6.71
N PHE A 192 14.65 17.50 7.95
CA PHE A 192 13.37 18.10 8.30
C PHE A 192 13.05 19.31 7.43
N ALA A 193 11.76 19.51 7.17
CA ALA A 193 11.30 20.74 6.54
C ALA A 193 11.69 21.96 7.39
N ALA A 194 12.20 23.00 6.74
CA ALA A 194 12.79 24.16 7.41
C ALA A 194 11.83 24.78 8.44
N GLY A 195 12.27 24.87 9.69
CA GLY A 195 11.50 25.43 10.81
C GLY A 195 10.31 24.59 11.29
N ARG A 196 10.11 23.37 10.74
CA ARG A 196 8.97 22.50 11.05
C ARG A 196 9.37 21.13 11.61
N GLY A 197 10.66 20.91 11.84
CA GLY A 197 11.17 19.66 12.40
C GLY A 197 10.67 19.40 13.81
N VAL A 198 10.17 18.18 14.05
CA VAL A 198 9.74 17.72 15.38
C VAL A 198 10.84 16.85 15.98
N GLU A 199 11.41 17.30 17.10
CA GLU A 199 12.51 16.61 17.79
C GLU A 199 12.05 15.26 18.37
N GLY A 200 12.84 14.21 18.14
CA GLY A 200 12.57 12.85 18.61
C GLY A 200 12.92 12.69 20.08
N HIS A 201 12.18 11.81 20.77
CA HIS A 201 12.39 11.57 22.20
C HIS A 201 12.42 10.07 22.52
N ARG A 202 12.96 9.74 23.69
CA ARG A 202 12.73 8.45 24.36
C ARG A 202 11.97 8.65 25.65
N ARG A 203 11.20 7.64 26.04
CA ARG A 203 10.55 7.59 27.35
C ARG A 203 11.60 7.28 28.43
N VAL A 204 11.53 8.01 29.54
CA VAL A 204 12.25 7.75 30.79
C VAL A 204 11.26 7.72 31.95
N ALA A 205 11.72 7.36 33.16
CA ALA A 205 10.84 7.21 34.32
C ALA A 205 9.97 8.47 34.59
N ASP A 206 10.57 9.66 34.45
CA ASP A 206 9.93 10.94 34.77
C ASP A 206 9.47 11.73 33.52
N GLY A 207 9.21 11.04 32.40
CA GLY A 207 8.69 11.68 31.18
C GLY A 207 9.49 11.36 29.92
N PHE A 208 10.03 12.39 29.26
CA PHE A 208 10.70 12.26 27.97
C PHE A 208 12.06 12.94 27.98
N GLN A 209 13.04 12.33 27.30
CA GLN A 209 14.34 12.94 27.02
C GLN A 209 14.52 13.06 25.51
N PRO A 210 15.08 14.19 25.01
CA PRO A 210 15.48 14.29 23.62
C PRO A 210 16.40 13.14 23.21
N GLU A 211 16.18 12.64 22.01
CA GLU A 211 16.96 11.58 21.41
C GLU A 211 17.55 12.07 20.10
N THR A 212 18.85 11.83 19.90
CA THR A 212 19.57 12.34 18.74
C THR A 212 18.93 11.81 17.46
N ALA A 213 18.41 12.72 16.66
CA ALA A 213 17.86 12.36 15.36
C ALA A 213 18.94 11.80 14.46
N LEU A 214 18.58 10.79 13.66
CA LEU A 214 19.43 10.28 12.59
C LEU A 214 19.92 11.42 11.69
N HIS A 215 21.23 11.46 11.46
CA HIS A 215 21.84 12.35 10.48
C HIS A 215 22.09 11.58 9.18
N VAL A 216 21.41 11.98 8.10
CA VAL A 216 21.53 11.32 6.80
C VAL A 216 22.75 11.86 6.07
N THR A 217 23.76 11.01 5.88
CA THR A 217 25.04 11.37 5.25
C THR A 217 25.26 10.70 3.90
N SER A 218 24.53 9.62 3.60
CA SER A 218 24.72 8.82 2.39
C SER A 218 23.49 7.96 2.05
N ASP A 219 23.59 7.26 0.91
CA ASP A 219 22.58 6.30 0.42
C ASP A 219 22.35 5.11 1.37
N VAL A 220 23.23 4.89 2.36
CA VAL A 220 23.00 3.90 3.42
C VAL A 220 21.70 4.19 4.16
N ALA A 221 21.27 5.46 4.24
CA ALA A 221 20.06 5.83 4.96
C ALA A 221 18.75 5.55 4.22
N VAL A 222 18.74 5.05 2.97
CA VAL A 222 17.47 4.89 2.21
C VAL A 222 16.50 3.87 2.82
N PHE A 223 16.91 3.08 3.80
CA PHE A 223 16.01 2.20 4.53
C PHE A 223 15.16 2.94 5.59
N ALA A 224 15.55 4.15 6.03
CA ALA A 224 14.91 4.85 7.15
C ALA A 224 14.97 6.40 7.15
N GLY A 225 15.65 7.01 6.18
CA GLY A 225 16.17 8.37 6.28
C GLY A 225 15.21 9.51 5.96
N LEU A 226 14.01 9.26 5.43
CA LEU A 226 13.12 10.36 5.06
C LEU A 226 12.45 11.02 6.28
N CYS A 227 12.32 12.34 6.17
CA CYS A 227 11.45 13.18 6.97
C CYS A 227 10.31 13.67 6.06
N THR A 228 9.11 13.82 6.61
CA THR A 228 7.92 14.24 5.84
C THR A 228 6.84 14.85 6.75
N THR A 229 5.74 15.30 6.14
CA THR A 229 4.55 15.86 6.80
C THR A 229 3.32 15.01 6.49
N LEU A 230 2.23 15.19 7.24
CA LEU A 230 0.95 14.54 6.91
C LEU A 230 0.46 14.95 5.50
N ARG A 231 0.67 16.21 5.12
CA ARG A 231 0.27 16.76 3.82
C ARG A 231 0.96 16.04 2.66
N ASP A 232 2.25 15.78 2.78
CA ASP A 232 2.99 15.09 1.71
C ASP A 232 2.75 13.58 1.73
N LEU A 233 2.52 12.97 2.89
CA LEU A 233 2.09 11.57 2.96
C LEU A 233 0.70 11.36 2.33
N ALA A 234 -0.21 12.33 2.42
CA ALA A 234 -1.49 12.26 1.71
C ALA A 234 -1.30 12.19 0.19
N LYS A 235 -0.33 12.94 -0.37
CA LYS A 235 0.04 12.88 -1.79
C LYS A 235 0.62 11.52 -2.16
N TRP A 236 1.47 10.94 -1.31
CA TRP A 236 2.02 9.60 -1.50
C TRP A 236 0.91 8.53 -1.51
N VAL A 237 -0.05 8.62 -0.60
CA VAL A 237 -1.25 7.76 -0.61
C VAL A 237 -2.05 7.96 -1.89
N GLY A 238 -2.29 9.20 -2.30
CA GLY A 238 -3.00 9.54 -3.54
C GLY A 238 -2.31 9.00 -4.80
N PHE A 239 -0.98 8.99 -4.83
CA PHE A 239 -0.16 8.39 -5.88
C PHE A 239 -0.39 6.87 -5.99
N PHE A 240 -0.43 6.20 -4.84
CA PHE A 240 -1.03 4.88 -4.58
C PHE A 240 -2.37 4.66 -5.27
N THR A 241 -3.38 5.32 -4.71
CA THR A 241 -4.78 5.01 -5.00
C THR A 241 -5.16 5.38 -6.44
N ASP A 242 -4.52 6.39 -7.02
CA ASP A 242 -4.68 6.77 -8.42
C ASP A 242 -4.33 5.63 -9.39
N ALA A 243 -3.38 4.75 -9.04
CA ALA A 243 -2.99 3.62 -9.88
C ALA A 243 -4.12 2.60 -10.08
N HIS A 244 -5.19 2.67 -9.29
CA HIS A 244 -6.31 1.76 -9.40
C HIS A 244 -7.50 2.37 -10.13
N GLY A 245 -7.54 3.68 -10.41
CA GLY A 245 -8.66 4.33 -11.09
C GLY A 245 -9.04 3.72 -12.47
N THR A 246 -10.24 4.03 -12.97
CA THR A 246 -10.71 3.53 -14.28
C THR A 246 -10.14 4.29 -15.49
N GLY A 247 -9.64 5.51 -15.26
CA GLY A 247 -9.04 6.37 -16.28
C GLY A 247 -7.52 6.18 -16.43
N ALA A 248 -6.92 6.98 -17.31
CA ALA A 248 -5.46 7.10 -17.36
C ALA A 248 -4.95 7.69 -16.03
N SER A 249 -3.86 7.12 -15.51
CA SER A 249 -3.27 7.59 -14.27
C SER A 249 -2.66 8.99 -14.44
N ARG A 250 -2.81 9.83 -13.41
CA ARG A 250 -2.17 11.16 -13.37
C ARG A 250 -0.65 11.10 -13.23
N PHE A 251 -0.12 9.96 -12.80
CA PHE A 251 1.28 9.79 -12.43
C PHE A 251 1.99 8.72 -13.26
N GLU A 252 1.48 8.42 -14.45
CA GLU A 252 2.04 7.38 -15.33
C GLU A 252 3.51 7.65 -15.68
N GLU A 253 3.86 8.92 -15.92
CA GLU A 253 5.23 9.38 -16.19
C GLU A 253 6.14 9.39 -14.94
N VAL A 254 5.57 9.27 -13.74
CA VAL A 254 6.36 9.17 -12.50
C VAL A 254 6.72 7.71 -12.21
N LEU A 255 5.71 6.86 -12.23
CA LEU A 255 5.84 5.40 -12.10
C LEU A 255 4.58 4.77 -12.69
N ALA A 256 4.75 3.78 -13.57
CA ALA A 256 3.61 3.19 -14.26
C ALA A 256 2.56 2.66 -13.26
N ALA A 257 1.28 2.78 -13.59
CA ALA A 257 0.23 2.29 -12.70
C ALA A 257 0.37 0.78 -12.42
N SER A 258 0.91 0.00 -13.37
CA SER A 258 1.24 -1.43 -13.15
C SER A 258 2.31 -1.62 -12.08
N SER A 259 3.33 -0.79 -12.07
CA SER A 259 4.46 -0.86 -11.13
C SER A 259 4.02 -0.50 -9.72
N ARG A 260 3.20 0.55 -9.57
CA ARG A 260 2.55 0.88 -8.28
C ARG A 260 1.70 -0.26 -7.75
N ARG A 261 0.83 -0.84 -8.59
CA ARG A 261 0.00 -2.00 -8.21
C ARG A 261 0.83 -3.23 -7.85
N GLU A 262 1.99 -3.42 -8.49
CA GLU A 262 2.91 -4.51 -8.19
C GLU A 262 3.54 -4.36 -6.81
N MET A 263 3.93 -3.14 -6.41
CA MET A 263 4.46 -2.90 -5.06
C MET A 263 3.49 -3.31 -3.95
N GLU A 264 2.19 -3.22 -4.21
CA GLU A 264 1.13 -3.56 -3.26
C GLU A 264 0.76 -5.05 -3.25
N ARG A 265 1.23 -5.84 -4.23
CA ARG A 265 0.94 -7.28 -4.30
C ARG A 265 1.70 -8.02 -3.21
N CYS A 266 1.02 -8.96 -2.56
CA CYS A 266 1.65 -9.94 -1.70
C CYS A 266 2.59 -10.83 -2.54
N GLY A 267 3.88 -10.53 -2.51
CA GLY A 267 4.93 -11.32 -3.17
C GLY A 267 5.47 -12.46 -2.30
N VAL A 268 5.23 -12.39 -0.99
CA VAL A 268 5.49 -13.43 0.00
C VAL A 268 4.54 -13.27 1.18
N VAL A 269 4.06 -14.40 1.70
CA VAL A 269 3.25 -14.43 2.92
C VAL A 269 4.17 -14.19 4.10
N LEU A 270 3.80 -13.25 4.98
CA LEU A 270 4.51 -13.07 6.23
C LEU A 270 4.30 -14.33 7.07
N ASN A 271 5.39 -14.91 7.59
CA ASN A 271 5.28 -16.00 8.55
C ASN A 271 4.26 -15.61 9.63
N PRO A 272 3.25 -16.45 9.92
CA PRO A 272 2.24 -16.18 10.93
C PRO A 272 2.89 -16.24 12.32
N GLY A 273 3.74 -15.27 12.63
CA GLY A 273 4.17 -14.98 13.98
C GLY A 273 2.92 -14.61 14.75
N ALA A 274 2.66 -15.32 15.84
CA ALA A 274 1.46 -15.24 16.66
C ALA A 274 0.88 -13.82 16.67
N SER A 275 -0.28 -13.65 16.04
CA SER A 275 -1.10 -12.45 16.20
C SER A 275 -1.26 -12.24 17.69
N ILE A 276 -0.57 -11.24 18.24
CA ILE A 276 -0.55 -10.99 19.69
C ILE A 276 -1.94 -10.51 20.13
N ASP A 277 -2.73 -9.91 19.21
CA ASP A 277 -4.06 -9.39 19.47
C ASP A 277 -4.98 -9.52 18.23
N GLY A 278 -5.60 -10.69 18.04
CA GLY A 278 -6.71 -10.89 17.10
C GLY A 278 -6.64 -12.17 16.25
N PRO A 279 -7.71 -12.49 15.48
CA PRO A 279 -7.71 -13.62 14.57
C PRO A 279 -6.57 -13.48 13.55
N ALA A 280 -5.87 -14.58 13.25
CA ALA A 280 -4.82 -14.59 12.24
C ALA A 280 -5.40 -14.13 10.89
N SER A 281 -4.97 -12.95 10.45
CA SER A 281 -5.32 -12.40 9.15
C SER A 281 -4.14 -12.64 8.20
N PRO A 282 -4.37 -13.16 6.98
CA PRO A 282 -3.31 -13.28 5.99
C PRO A 282 -2.64 -11.92 5.79
N ALA A 283 -1.33 -11.89 5.97
CA ALA A 283 -0.51 -10.72 5.76
C ALA A 283 0.63 -11.07 4.80
N GLY A 284 1.03 -10.10 3.99
CA GLY A 284 2.02 -10.25 2.95
C GLY A 284 2.98 -9.08 2.90
N TYR A 285 4.11 -9.31 2.24
CA TYR A 285 5.05 -8.26 1.85
C TYR A 285 5.11 -8.15 0.33
N GLY A 286 5.00 -6.93 -0.18
CA GLY A 286 5.26 -6.56 -1.57
C GLY A 286 6.61 -5.85 -1.68
N TYR A 287 6.73 -4.84 -2.54
CA TYR A 287 7.96 -4.06 -2.63
C TYR A 287 7.90 -2.83 -1.75
N GLY A 288 8.54 -2.92 -0.58
CA GLY A 288 8.59 -1.83 0.41
C GLY A 288 7.26 -1.57 1.12
N LEU A 289 6.28 -2.47 0.97
CA LEU A 289 4.93 -2.35 1.50
C LEU A 289 4.48 -3.68 2.12
N ARG A 290 3.77 -3.58 3.24
CA ARG A 290 2.99 -4.67 3.83
C ARG A 290 1.56 -4.57 3.35
N ALA A 291 0.92 -5.71 3.18
CA ALA A 291 -0.48 -5.78 2.84
C ALA A 291 -1.19 -6.81 3.72
N ASN A 292 -2.34 -6.46 4.27
CA ASN A 292 -3.12 -7.32 5.16
C ASN A 292 -4.58 -6.89 5.17
N PHE A 293 -5.45 -7.74 5.71
CA PHE A 293 -6.83 -7.33 5.99
C PHE A 293 -6.94 -6.65 7.36
N ILE A 294 -7.69 -5.55 7.43
CA ILE A 294 -8.18 -4.94 8.67
C ILE A 294 -9.71 -4.95 8.62
N GLY A 295 -10.34 -5.83 9.40
CA GLY A 295 -11.75 -6.17 9.19
C GLY A 295 -11.89 -6.93 7.87
N GLU A 296 -12.75 -6.45 6.97
CA GLU A 296 -12.95 -7.02 5.63
C GLU A 296 -12.15 -6.31 4.55
N GLU A 297 -11.41 -5.26 4.91
CA GLU A 297 -10.80 -4.36 3.95
C GLU A 297 -9.34 -4.69 3.72
N TRP A 298 -8.96 -4.78 2.44
CA TRP A 298 -7.58 -4.94 2.03
C TRP A 298 -6.85 -3.61 2.20
N VAL A 299 -5.85 -3.62 3.07
CA VAL A 299 -5.07 -2.43 3.42
C VAL A 299 -3.60 -2.68 3.08
N VAL A 300 -2.97 -1.68 2.48
CA VAL A 300 -1.56 -1.69 2.10
C VAL A 300 -0.88 -0.50 2.75
N GLY A 301 0.35 -0.67 3.23
CA GLY A 301 1.06 0.39 3.92
C GLY A 301 2.40 -0.05 4.49
N HIS A 302 2.98 0.76 5.36
CA HIS A 302 4.21 0.39 6.07
C HIS A 302 4.33 1.14 7.39
N SER A 303 4.85 0.48 8.43
CA SER A 303 5.24 1.12 9.69
C SER A 303 6.68 1.61 9.65
N GLY A 304 7.01 2.57 10.49
CA GLY A 304 8.37 3.01 10.74
C GLY A 304 8.65 3.00 12.24
N GLY A 305 9.82 2.51 12.60
CA GLY A 305 10.37 2.61 13.95
C GLY A 305 11.84 2.98 13.86
N LEU A 306 12.25 3.93 14.68
CA LEU A 306 13.63 4.35 14.84
C LEU A 306 13.77 5.00 16.22
N PRO A 307 14.96 5.05 16.83
CA PRO A 307 15.21 5.95 17.94
C PRO A 307 14.63 7.36 17.69
N GLY A 308 13.82 7.83 18.63
CA GLY A 308 13.12 9.10 18.61
C GLY A 308 11.73 9.11 17.94
N TYR A 309 11.34 8.07 17.17
CA TYR A 309 10.16 8.14 16.30
C TYR A 309 9.42 6.80 16.14
N GLY A 310 8.12 6.90 15.89
CA GLY A 310 7.32 5.80 15.33
C GLY A 310 6.23 6.35 14.42
N SER A 311 6.02 5.67 13.30
CA SER A 311 5.19 6.16 12.20
C SER A 311 4.44 5.03 11.53
N HIS A 312 3.32 5.37 10.90
CA HIS A 312 2.58 4.45 10.06
C HIS A 312 1.78 5.22 9.02
N MET A 313 1.72 4.66 7.82
CA MET A 313 0.73 5.02 6.81
C MET A 313 0.16 3.75 6.23
N SER A 314 -1.13 3.77 5.93
CA SER A 314 -1.77 2.72 5.16
C SER A 314 -3.00 3.22 4.44
N TRP A 315 -3.41 2.52 3.39
CA TRP A 315 -4.54 2.87 2.55
C TRP A 315 -5.25 1.65 2.01
N SER A 316 -6.52 1.83 1.63
CA SER A 316 -7.23 0.86 0.81
C SER A 316 -7.14 1.24 -0.67
N PRO A 317 -6.54 0.38 -1.50
CA PRO A 317 -6.59 0.51 -2.95
C PRO A 317 -8.01 0.61 -3.51
N THR A 318 -8.98 -0.08 -2.90
CA THR A 318 -10.36 -0.16 -3.42
C THR A 318 -11.22 1.02 -3.02
N ARG A 319 -10.87 1.73 -1.94
CA ARG A 319 -11.64 2.88 -1.42
C ARG A 319 -10.99 4.22 -1.73
N GLY A 320 -9.69 4.24 -2.03
CA GLY A 320 -8.94 5.47 -2.18
C GLY A 320 -8.79 6.27 -0.88
N ILE A 321 -8.97 5.64 0.29
CA ILE A 321 -8.84 6.27 1.61
C ILE A 321 -7.55 5.78 2.26
N GLY A 322 -6.81 6.68 2.90
CA GLY A 322 -5.66 6.35 3.73
C GLY A 322 -5.71 6.94 5.13
N VAL A 323 -5.04 6.27 6.06
CA VAL A 323 -4.81 6.67 7.45
C VAL A 323 -3.33 6.83 7.71
N ILE A 324 -2.96 7.88 8.42
CA ILE A 324 -1.58 8.23 8.72
C ILE A 324 -1.46 8.60 10.20
N ALA A 325 -0.44 8.11 10.89
CA ALA A 325 -0.11 8.51 12.25
C ALA A 325 1.41 8.61 12.44
N LEU A 326 1.86 9.68 13.09
CA LEU A 326 3.27 9.96 13.36
C LEU A 326 3.42 10.39 14.83
N GLY A 327 4.40 9.81 15.53
CA GLY A 327 4.75 10.18 16.90
C GLY A 327 6.26 10.35 17.07
N ASN A 328 6.68 11.34 17.87
CA ASN A 328 8.09 11.64 18.13
C ASN A 328 8.60 11.00 19.43
N VAL A 329 8.27 9.72 19.64
CA VAL A 329 8.91 8.90 20.66
C VAL A 329 9.40 7.58 20.06
N THR A 330 10.53 7.07 20.56
CA THR A 330 11.11 5.78 20.18
C THR A 330 10.05 4.70 20.08
N TYR A 331 9.90 4.15 18.86
CA TYR A 331 9.01 3.05 18.54
C TYR A 331 7.54 3.32 18.92
N TYR A 332 7.08 4.57 18.74
CA TYR A 332 5.68 4.93 18.92
C TYR A 332 4.75 3.97 18.15
N PRO A 333 3.70 3.41 18.79
CA PRO A 333 2.84 2.38 18.18
C PRO A 333 1.81 2.95 17.18
N ALA A 334 2.28 3.75 16.20
CA ALA A 334 1.45 4.41 15.20
C ALA A 334 0.56 3.45 14.39
N SER A 335 1.01 2.21 14.18
CA SER A 335 0.24 1.19 13.46
C SER A 335 -1.02 0.77 14.22
N LYS A 336 -1.00 0.78 15.56
CA LYS A 336 -2.19 0.51 16.38
C LYS A 336 -3.20 1.65 16.24
N LEU A 337 -2.76 2.89 16.37
CA LEU A 337 -3.63 4.06 16.16
C LEU A 337 -4.25 4.09 14.75
N CYS A 338 -3.47 3.77 13.71
CA CYS A 338 -4.00 3.68 12.35
C CYS A 338 -5.03 2.55 12.19
N LYS A 339 -4.84 1.41 12.87
CA LYS A 339 -5.81 0.31 12.86
C LYS A 339 -7.16 0.76 13.47
N GLU A 340 -7.14 1.41 14.63
CA GLU A 340 -8.37 1.90 15.28
C GLU A 340 -9.08 2.96 14.41
N MET A 341 -8.34 3.96 13.91
CA MET A 341 -8.88 4.94 12.95
C MET A 341 -9.48 4.27 11.71
N TRP A 342 -8.87 3.19 11.23
CA TRP A 342 -9.36 2.46 10.07
C TRP A 342 -10.66 1.72 10.35
N LEU A 343 -10.80 1.07 11.50
CA LEU A 343 -12.03 0.38 11.90
C LEU A 343 -13.21 1.37 11.99
N GLU A 344 -13.01 2.49 12.67
CA GLU A 344 -14.04 3.54 12.78
C GLU A 344 -14.38 4.18 11.42
N THR A 345 -13.35 4.37 10.56
CA THR A 345 -13.55 4.89 9.20
C THR A 345 -14.39 3.93 8.36
N GLN A 346 -14.17 2.62 8.47
CA GLN A 346 -14.94 1.60 7.73
C GLN A 346 -16.40 1.57 8.15
N GLU A 347 -16.67 1.61 9.45
CA GLU A 347 -18.03 1.60 9.98
C GLU A 347 -18.84 2.81 9.49
N ARG A 348 -18.21 3.98 9.42
CA ARG A 348 -18.87 5.21 8.99
C ARG A 348 -18.98 5.33 7.47
N ALA A 349 -17.92 5.01 6.72
CA ALA A 349 -17.86 5.27 5.27
C ALA A 349 -18.83 4.41 4.44
N GLY A 350 -19.45 3.38 5.03
CA GLY A 350 -20.25 2.39 4.31
C GLY A 350 -19.39 1.54 3.37
N ARG A 351 -19.88 0.39 2.88
CA ARG A 351 -19.13 -0.46 1.93
C ARG A 351 -19.15 0.12 0.51
N ALA A 352 -18.33 1.14 0.25
CA ALA A 352 -17.97 1.49 -1.12
C ALA A 352 -16.76 0.67 -1.54
N ILE A 353 -16.99 -0.54 -2.03
CA ILE A 353 -15.96 -1.29 -2.78
C ILE A 353 -15.99 -0.71 -4.18
N VAL A 354 -14.92 -0.04 -4.62
CA VAL A 354 -14.73 0.22 -6.05
C VAL A 354 -14.05 -1.02 -6.63
N PRO A 355 -14.73 -1.84 -7.45
CA PRO A 355 -14.09 -2.98 -8.08
C PRO A 355 -13.23 -2.44 -9.22
N LEU A 356 -11.94 -2.28 -8.94
CA LEU A 356 -10.97 -1.75 -9.89
C LEU A 356 -10.43 -2.89 -10.72
N ALA A 357 -11.14 -3.17 -11.80
CA ALA A 357 -10.65 -4.04 -12.83
C ALA A 357 -10.92 -3.43 -14.20
N ARG A 358 -9.90 -3.46 -15.05
CA ARG A 358 -10.00 -3.05 -16.45
C ARG A 358 -11.17 -3.80 -17.11
N GLY A 359 -12.12 -3.06 -17.70
CA GLY A 359 -13.35 -3.62 -18.25
C GLY A 359 -14.55 -3.65 -17.29
N GLY A 360 -14.39 -3.22 -16.04
CA GLY A 360 -15.48 -3.16 -15.05
C GLY A 360 -16.64 -2.26 -15.46
N GLU A 361 -16.37 -1.13 -16.13
CA GLU A 361 -17.43 -0.27 -16.70
C GLU A 361 -18.25 -1.00 -17.77
N ILE A 362 -17.60 -1.85 -18.57
CA ILE A 362 -18.24 -2.69 -19.58
C ILE A 362 -19.09 -3.76 -18.88
N ALA A 363 -18.54 -4.43 -17.86
CA ALA A 363 -19.28 -5.39 -17.03
C ALA A 363 -20.51 -4.75 -16.37
N ALA A 364 -20.35 -3.56 -15.79
CA ALA A 364 -21.45 -2.83 -15.17
C ALA A 364 -22.51 -2.41 -16.20
N SER A 365 -22.09 -1.91 -17.37
CA SER A 365 -22.99 -1.55 -18.47
C SER A 365 -23.78 -2.77 -18.98
N ARG A 366 -23.11 -3.90 -19.20
CA ARG A 366 -23.74 -5.14 -19.67
C ARG A 366 -24.66 -5.75 -18.63
N GLY A 367 -24.25 -5.77 -17.36
CA GLY A 367 -25.11 -6.21 -16.26
C GLY A 367 -26.36 -5.35 -16.12
N ARG A 368 -26.26 -4.02 -16.27
CA ARG A 368 -27.43 -3.13 -16.27
C ARG A 368 -28.35 -3.40 -17.45
N ALA A 369 -27.79 -3.54 -18.65
CA ALA A 369 -28.57 -3.89 -19.85
C ALA A 369 -29.29 -5.24 -19.69
N LEU A 370 -28.65 -6.21 -19.02
CA LEU A 370 -29.27 -7.50 -18.70
C LEU A 370 -30.46 -7.34 -17.74
N VAL A 371 -30.28 -6.59 -16.64
CA VAL A 371 -31.36 -6.29 -15.68
C VAL A 371 -32.51 -5.56 -16.37
N GLU A 372 -32.21 -4.53 -17.18
CA GLU A 372 -33.22 -3.78 -17.92
C GLU A 372 -34.01 -4.66 -18.89
N ALA A 373 -33.34 -5.58 -19.60
CA ALA A 373 -34.00 -6.51 -20.49
C ALA A 373 -34.95 -7.46 -19.73
N VAL A 374 -34.54 -7.94 -18.56
CA VAL A 374 -35.39 -8.78 -17.71
C VAL A 374 -36.61 -8.01 -17.20
N LEU A 375 -36.42 -6.78 -16.72
CA LEU A 375 -37.48 -5.94 -16.16
C LEU A 375 -38.47 -5.45 -17.24
N ARG A 376 -38.00 -5.22 -18.47
CA ARG A 376 -38.86 -4.90 -19.61
C ARG A 376 -39.81 -6.06 -19.95
N GLY A 377 -39.41 -7.28 -19.63
CA GLY A 377 -40.15 -8.50 -19.92
C GLY A 377 -40.05 -8.94 -21.39
N GLY A 378 -40.62 -10.12 -21.69
CA GLY A 378 -40.57 -10.73 -23.02
C GLY A 378 -39.93 -12.12 -22.99
N ASP A 379 -40.52 -13.06 -23.74
CA ASP A 379 -40.12 -14.47 -23.73
C ASP A 379 -38.89 -14.75 -24.60
N ALA A 380 -38.60 -13.87 -25.56
CA ALA A 380 -37.43 -13.98 -26.40
C ALA A 380 -36.17 -13.48 -25.67
N LEU A 381 -35.08 -14.26 -25.77
CA LEU A 381 -33.76 -13.83 -25.34
C LEU A 381 -33.29 -12.61 -26.15
N PRO A 382 -32.73 -11.56 -25.51
CA PRO A 382 -32.08 -10.45 -26.19
C PRO A 382 -30.71 -10.89 -26.76
N ALA A 383 -30.70 -11.50 -27.94
CA ALA A 383 -29.52 -12.12 -28.57
C ALA A 383 -28.33 -11.15 -28.76
N GLU A 384 -28.58 -9.85 -28.82
CA GLU A 384 -27.55 -8.81 -28.87
C GLU A 384 -26.74 -8.67 -27.59
N LEU A 385 -27.28 -9.09 -26.43
CA LEU A 385 -26.59 -9.04 -25.14
C LEU A 385 -25.72 -10.27 -24.89
N PHE A 386 -25.97 -11.36 -25.60
CA PHE A 386 -25.31 -12.65 -25.40
C PHE A 386 -24.38 -13.01 -26.55
N THR A 387 -23.30 -13.74 -26.25
CA THR A 387 -22.44 -14.32 -27.27
C THR A 387 -23.08 -15.58 -27.85
N TYR A 388 -22.58 -16.06 -28.99
CA TYR A 388 -23.04 -17.34 -29.54
C TYR A 388 -22.63 -18.53 -28.65
N ASN A 389 -21.60 -18.36 -27.82
CA ASN A 389 -21.00 -19.40 -26.97
C ASN A 389 -21.41 -19.31 -25.48
N VAL A 390 -22.56 -18.73 -25.16
CA VAL A 390 -23.24 -19.06 -23.88
C VAL A 390 -23.29 -20.59 -23.79
N PRO A 391 -22.85 -21.21 -22.67
CA PRO A 391 -22.30 -22.56 -22.67
C PRO A 391 -23.11 -23.53 -23.54
N LEU A 392 -22.44 -24.27 -24.43
CA LEU A 392 -23.06 -25.17 -25.43
C LEU A 392 -23.95 -26.26 -24.78
N ASP A 393 -23.82 -26.41 -23.48
CA ASP A 393 -24.41 -27.36 -22.56
C ASP A 393 -25.72 -26.86 -21.91
N GLU A 394 -26.09 -25.58 -22.02
CA GLU A 394 -27.35 -25.04 -21.49
C GLU A 394 -28.24 -24.41 -22.57
N ASN A 395 -29.55 -24.69 -22.51
CA ASN A 395 -30.52 -24.05 -23.39
C ASN A 395 -30.68 -22.57 -23.00
N VAL A 396 -30.25 -21.66 -23.89
CA VAL A 396 -30.25 -20.22 -23.61
C VAL A 396 -31.64 -19.62 -23.30
N ASN A 397 -32.73 -20.22 -23.81
CA ASN A 397 -34.09 -19.78 -23.49
C ASN A 397 -34.51 -20.24 -22.09
N GLU A 398 -34.06 -21.41 -21.64
CA GLU A 398 -34.29 -21.88 -20.27
C GLU A 398 -33.51 -21.03 -19.28
N LEU A 399 -32.25 -20.72 -19.60
CA LEU A 399 -31.42 -19.77 -18.85
C LEU A 399 -32.11 -18.40 -18.73
N TRP A 400 -32.70 -17.90 -19.83
CA TRP A 400 -33.46 -16.65 -19.83
C TRP A 400 -34.69 -16.72 -18.92
N GLY A 401 -35.44 -17.82 -18.97
CA GLY A 401 -36.58 -18.08 -18.08
C GLY A 401 -36.17 -18.04 -16.61
N ARG A 402 -35.12 -18.78 -16.24
CA ARG A 402 -34.57 -18.82 -14.88
C ARG A 402 -34.06 -17.46 -14.41
N LEU A 403 -33.41 -16.70 -15.30
CA LEU A 403 -32.97 -15.34 -15.00
C LEU A 403 -34.15 -14.41 -14.70
N ARG A 404 -35.21 -14.51 -15.49
CA ARG A 404 -36.46 -13.77 -15.26
C ARG A 404 -37.10 -14.17 -13.94
N GLU A 405 -37.17 -15.46 -13.63
CA GLU A 405 -37.70 -15.98 -12.36
C GLU A 405 -36.90 -15.48 -11.16
N ALA A 406 -35.55 -15.51 -11.23
CA ALA A 406 -34.69 -15.05 -10.15
C ALA A 406 -34.91 -13.56 -9.80
N LEU A 407 -35.28 -12.74 -10.78
CA LEU A 407 -35.54 -11.31 -10.62
C LEU A 407 -37.04 -10.95 -10.56
N ALA A 408 -37.94 -11.92 -10.75
CA ALA A 408 -39.37 -11.67 -10.82
C ALA A 408 -39.93 -11.14 -9.49
N GLY A 409 -40.86 -10.18 -9.58
CA GLY A 409 -41.55 -9.60 -8.42
C GLY A 409 -40.68 -8.71 -7.53
N ARG A 410 -39.40 -8.53 -7.86
CA ARG A 410 -38.49 -7.64 -7.12
C ARG A 410 -38.61 -6.21 -7.65
N PRO A 411 -38.75 -5.20 -6.77
CA PRO A 411 -38.73 -3.82 -7.21
C PRO A 411 -37.40 -3.49 -7.90
N ALA A 412 -37.45 -2.78 -9.03
CA ALA A 412 -36.23 -2.36 -9.74
C ALA A 412 -35.25 -1.59 -8.82
N SER A 413 -35.78 -0.85 -7.84
CA SER A 413 -35.00 -0.11 -6.85
C SER A 413 -34.22 -0.98 -5.87
N THR A 414 -34.50 -2.29 -5.77
CA THR A 414 -33.77 -3.21 -4.89
C THR A 414 -32.73 -4.05 -5.63
N ILE A 415 -32.66 -3.95 -6.96
CA ILE A 415 -31.73 -4.70 -7.81
C ILE A 415 -30.48 -3.85 -8.08
N GLU A 416 -29.32 -4.39 -7.79
CA GLU A 416 -28.02 -3.75 -8.06
C GLU A 416 -27.13 -4.66 -8.91
N VAL A 417 -26.29 -4.04 -9.75
CA VAL A 417 -25.22 -4.73 -10.48
C VAL A 417 -23.91 -4.44 -9.78
N ARG A 418 -23.26 -5.48 -9.28
CA ARG A 418 -21.96 -5.40 -8.62
C ARG A 418 -20.90 -5.99 -9.54
N VAL A 419 -19.90 -5.20 -9.93
CA VAL A 419 -18.73 -5.73 -10.63
C VAL A 419 -17.89 -6.51 -9.62
N GLU A 420 -17.51 -7.74 -9.96
CA GLU A 420 -16.67 -8.56 -9.07
C GLU A 420 -15.23 -8.59 -9.56
N ARG A 421 -15.03 -8.80 -10.87
CA ARG A 421 -13.69 -8.91 -11.48
C ARG A 421 -13.73 -8.67 -12.98
N GLY A 422 -13.01 -7.65 -13.46
CA GLY A 422 -12.81 -7.34 -14.87
C GLY A 422 -14.12 -7.37 -15.68
N LEU A 423 -14.23 -8.38 -16.55
CA LEU A 423 -15.38 -8.65 -17.41
C LEU A 423 -16.44 -9.53 -16.73
N ALA A 424 -16.58 -9.51 -15.41
CA ALA A 424 -17.55 -10.31 -14.67
C ALA A 424 -18.15 -9.55 -13.49
N GLY A 425 -19.38 -9.91 -13.14
CA GLY A 425 -20.11 -9.29 -12.04
C GLY A 425 -21.26 -10.16 -11.55
N ALA A 426 -21.98 -9.62 -10.58
CA ALA A 426 -23.16 -10.20 -9.98
C ALA A 426 -24.35 -9.25 -10.09
N ILE A 427 -25.55 -9.81 -10.20
CA ILE A 427 -26.81 -9.11 -9.95
C ILE A 427 -27.25 -9.50 -8.55
N CYS A 428 -27.39 -8.50 -7.69
CA CYS A 428 -27.84 -8.66 -6.33
C CYS A 428 -29.26 -8.08 -6.18
N ALA A 429 -30.04 -8.63 -5.26
CA ALA A 429 -31.25 -7.99 -4.78
C ALA A 429 -31.24 -7.90 -3.27
N GLU A 430 -31.62 -6.75 -2.72
CA GLU A 430 -31.61 -6.51 -1.27
C GLU A 430 -30.23 -6.83 -0.64
N GLY A 431 -29.17 -6.51 -1.38
CA GLY A 431 -27.77 -6.73 -0.96
C GLY A 431 -27.26 -8.17 -1.05
N LYS A 432 -28.09 -9.13 -1.49
CA LYS A 432 -27.68 -10.55 -1.66
C LYS A 432 -27.42 -10.88 -3.14
N PRO A 433 -26.29 -11.51 -3.48
CA PRO A 433 -26.02 -11.93 -4.84
C PRO A 433 -26.97 -13.07 -5.25
N LEU A 434 -27.59 -12.95 -6.42
CA LEU A 434 -28.54 -13.94 -6.97
C LEU A 434 -28.00 -14.59 -8.23
N VAL A 435 -27.40 -13.79 -9.10
CA VAL A 435 -26.93 -14.20 -10.42
C VAL A 435 -25.50 -13.73 -10.60
N PHE A 436 -24.59 -14.57 -11.08
CA PHE A 436 -23.30 -14.12 -11.58
C PHE A 436 -23.31 -14.15 -13.11
N PHE A 437 -22.52 -13.28 -13.72
CA PHE A 437 -22.32 -13.24 -15.16
C PHE A 437 -20.87 -12.95 -15.51
N SER A 438 -20.45 -13.39 -16.70
CA SER A 438 -19.18 -12.99 -17.30
C SER A 438 -19.37 -12.66 -18.77
N LEU A 439 -18.55 -11.73 -19.26
CA LEU A 439 -18.52 -11.29 -20.64
C LEU A 439 -17.39 -11.98 -21.39
N ALA A 440 -17.59 -12.24 -22.68
CA ALA A 440 -16.53 -12.74 -23.52
C ALA A 440 -15.36 -11.74 -23.62
N PRO A 441 -14.13 -12.24 -23.77
CA PRO A 441 -12.97 -11.39 -24.01
C PRO A 441 -13.02 -10.68 -25.38
N ALA A 442 -13.87 -11.14 -26.31
CA ALA A 442 -14.07 -10.60 -27.66
C ALA A 442 -15.58 -10.38 -27.96
N GLU A 443 -15.92 -10.20 -29.25
CA GLU A 443 -17.32 -10.08 -29.72
C GLU A 443 -18.16 -8.98 -29.05
N GLY A 444 -17.55 -7.80 -28.86
CA GLY A 444 -18.22 -6.67 -28.23
C GLY A 444 -18.50 -6.86 -26.73
N GLN A 445 -17.78 -7.79 -26.09
CA GLN A 445 -17.92 -8.14 -24.68
C GLN A 445 -19.39 -8.41 -24.31
N ARG A 446 -20.05 -9.24 -25.12
CA ARG A 446 -21.38 -9.77 -24.82
C ARG A 446 -21.27 -10.83 -23.71
N ILE A 447 -22.38 -11.12 -23.05
CA ILE A 447 -22.48 -12.07 -21.95
C ILE A 447 -22.22 -13.48 -22.49
N GLN A 448 -21.21 -14.16 -21.93
CA GLN A 448 -20.81 -15.52 -22.30
C GLN A 448 -21.17 -16.57 -21.25
N LYS A 449 -21.47 -16.16 -20.01
CA LYS A 449 -21.91 -17.07 -18.95
C LYS A 449 -22.83 -16.32 -18.02
N VAL A 450 -23.89 -16.99 -17.60
CA VAL A 450 -24.77 -16.60 -16.50
C VAL A 450 -24.92 -17.83 -15.61
N GLY A 451 -24.95 -17.65 -14.30
CA GLY A 451 -25.28 -18.71 -13.37
C GLY A 451 -25.87 -18.14 -12.08
N PHE A 452 -26.34 -19.01 -11.20
CA PHE A 452 -27.14 -18.63 -10.03
C PHE A 452 -26.39 -18.99 -8.75
N TYR A 453 -26.31 -18.06 -7.80
CA TYR A 453 -25.68 -18.32 -6.50
C TYR A 453 -26.53 -19.30 -5.70
N GLY A 454 -25.87 -20.30 -5.08
CA GLY A 454 -26.53 -21.35 -4.30
C GLY A 454 -26.79 -22.65 -5.07
N GLU A 455 -26.46 -22.69 -6.36
CA GLU A 455 -26.45 -23.92 -7.15
C GLU A 455 -25.02 -24.50 -7.28
N PRO A 456 -24.86 -25.83 -7.42
CA PRO A 456 -23.58 -26.43 -7.76
C PRO A 456 -23.06 -25.87 -9.09
N ALA A 457 -21.75 -25.58 -9.15
CA ALA A 457 -21.08 -24.95 -10.28
C ALA A 457 -20.89 -25.84 -11.50
#